data_AF-A0A060BNU5-F1
#
_entry.id   AF-A0A060BNU5-F1
#
_cell.length_a   1.000
_cell.length_b   1.000
_cell.length_c   1.000
_cell.angle_alpha   90.00
_cell.angle_beta   90.00
_cell.angle_gamma   90.00
#
_symmetry.space_group_name_H-M   'P 1'
#
loop_
_entity.id
_entity.type
_entity.pdbx_description
1 polymer ?
#
loop_
_entity_poly.entity_id
_entity_poly.type
_entity_poly.pdbx_seq_one_letter_code
_entity_poly.pdbx_strand_id
1 'polypeptide(L)'
;MARWTAQGKTVNYLLVTRGEAGIDTMPPEETIRVRAAEQRAACDAVGASALEYLDHPDGTIHDVMQLRRDIAAAVRRHRPDIVLTTTPRDFFPGGLYNMADHRIVGYAVLDGVRDAANRWVFTDLAGPDGAVLEPWSGVRFTAMGGSTEPSHAVDVS
;
A
#
# COMPACT_ATOMS: atom_id res chain seq x y z
N MET A 1 -8.65 8.52 6.62
CA MET A 1 -7.94 9.37 5.63
C MET A 1 -8.46 10.79 5.62
N ALA A 2 -9.75 11.03 5.36
CA ALA A 2 -10.35 12.37 5.35
C ALA A 2 -10.00 13.24 6.58
N ARG A 3 -9.99 12.68 7.80
CA ARG A 3 -9.55 13.39 9.00
C ARG A 3 -8.09 13.85 8.93
N TRP A 4 -7.19 13.02 8.43
CA TRP A 4 -5.76 13.36 8.36
C TRP A 4 -5.50 14.43 7.31
N THR A 5 -6.14 14.36 6.16
CA THR A 5 -6.03 15.38 5.12
C THR A 5 -6.66 16.70 5.56
N ALA A 6 -7.81 16.66 6.27
CA ALA A 6 -8.40 17.84 6.92
C ALA A 6 -7.50 18.47 7.99
N GLN A 7 -6.59 17.69 8.60
CA GLN A 7 -5.56 18.16 9.53
C GLN A 7 -4.28 18.63 8.81
N GLY A 8 -4.29 18.75 7.48
CA GLY A 8 -3.15 19.19 6.67
C GLY A 8 -2.05 18.15 6.50
N LYS A 9 -2.32 16.85 6.76
CA LYS A 9 -1.35 15.78 6.52
C LYS A 9 -1.37 15.35 5.06
N THR A 10 -0.18 15.14 4.49
CA THR A 10 -0.01 14.50 3.18
C THR A 10 -0.36 13.02 3.29
N VAL A 11 -1.26 12.55 2.42
CA VAL A 11 -1.66 11.13 2.34
C VAL A 11 -1.49 10.64 0.92
N ASN A 12 -0.66 9.61 0.74
CA ASN A 12 -0.36 9.00 -0.55
C ASN A 12 -0.85 7.55 -0.54
N TYR A 13 -1.40 7.10 -1.67
CA TYR A 13 -1.87 5.74 -1.88
C TYR A 13 -0.91 5.01 -2.82
N LEU A 14 -0.52 3.80 -2.42
CA LEU A 14 0.21 2.85 -3.26
C LEU A 14 -0.62 1.58 -3.37
N LEU A 15 -1.16 1.31 -4.55
CA LEU A 15 -1.92 0.10 -4.82
C LEU A 15 -1.04 -0.92 -5.52
N VAL A 16 -1.05 -2.15 -5.01
CA VAL A 16 -0.24 -3.23 -5.57
C VAL A 16 -0.83 -3.73 -6.90
N THR A 17 -2.16 -3.79 -6.98
CA THR A 17 -2.93 -4.25 -8.15
C THR A 17 -3.95 -3.20 -8.55
N ARG A 18 -4.64 -3.39 -9.67
CA ARG A 18 -5.82 -2.57 -10.03
C ARG A 18 -7.12 -3.21 -9.62
N GLY A 19 -7.05 -4.37 -8.98
CA GLY A 19 -8.22 -5.08 -8.51
C GLY A 19 -9.05 -5.68 -9.65
N GLU A 20 -8.39 -5.98 -10.77
CA GLU A 20 -9.00 -6.34 -12.03
C GLU A 20 -9.78 -7.66 -12.01
N ALA A 21 -9.57 -8.50 -11.01
CA ALA A 21 -10.32 -9.74 -10.80
C ALA A 21 -11.51 -9.55 -9.81
N GLY A 22 -11.79 -8.31 -9.39
CA GLY A 22 -12.72 -8.01 -8.31
C GLY A 22 -14.20 -7.85 -8.68
N ILE A 23 -14.57 -7.91 -9.97
CA ILE A 23 -15.96 -7.74 -10.44
C ILE A 23 -16.36 -8.96 -11.30
N ASP A 24 -17.16 -9.86 -10.73
CA ASP A 24 -17.55 -11.15 -11.36
C ASP A 24 -18.22 -11.00 -12.74
N THR A 25 -18.96 -9.91 -12.94
CA THR A 25 -19.72 -9.65 -14.18
C THR A 25 -18.95 -8.86 -15.24
N MET A 26 -17.67 -8.54 -14.99
CA MET A 26 -16.88 -7.64 -15.84
C MET A 26 -15.49 -8.23 -16.10
N PRO A 27 -15.04 -8.28 -17.38
CA PRO A 27 -13.74 -8.87 -17.69
C PRO A 27 -12.61 -7.94 -17.23
N PRO A 28 -11.40 -8.47 -16.92
CA PRO A 28 -10.31 -7.71 -16.30
C PRO A 28 -9.92 -6.43 -17.04
N GLU A 29 -9.90 -6.43 -18.38
CA GLU A 29 -9.57 -5.27 -19.20
C GLU A 29 -10.55 -4.10 -19.06
N GLU A 30 -11.80 -4.38 -18.68
CA GLU A 30 -12.80 -3.38 -18.37
C GLU A 30 -12.74 -3.00 -16.88
N THR A 31 -12.63 -3.99 -15.99
CA THR A 31 -12.51 -3.79 -14.54
C THR A 31 -11.34 -2.87 -14.18
N ILE A 32 -10.17 -3.03 -14.84
CA ILE A 32 -9.00 -2.15 -14.66
C ILE A 32 -9.38 -0.68 -14.82
N ARG A 33 -10.11 -0.35 -15.88
CA ARG A 33 -10.44 1.04 -16.22
C ARG A 33 -11.45 1.61 -15.23
N VAL A 34 -12.48 0.83 -14.92
CA VAL A 34 -13.54 1.21 -13.98
C VAL A 34 -12.96 1.43 -12.59
N ARG A 35 -12.23 0.45 -12.04
CA ARG A 35 -11.65 0.54 -10.69
C ARG A 35 -10.58 1.60 -10.56
N ALA A 36 -9.81 1.88 -11.62
CA ALA A 36 -8.86 2.98 -11.61
C ALA A 36 -9.56 4.35 -11.50
N ALA A 37 -10.67 4.54 -12.23
CA ALA A 37 -11.48 5.75 -12.14
C ALA A 37 -12.17 5.89 -10.76
N GLU A 38 -12.72 4.79 -10.24
CA GLU A 38 -13.32 4.76 -8.90
C GLU A 38 -12.30 5.11 -7.81
N GLN A 39 -11.11 4.51 -7.87
CA GLN A 39 -10.08 4.76 -6.87
C GLN A 39 -9.55 6.20 -6.96
N ARG A 40 -9.43 6.77 -8.16
CA ARG A 40 -9.12 8.20 -8.35
C ARG A 40 -10.16 9.07 -7.66
N ALA A 41 -11.44 8.85 -7.96
CA ALA A 41 -12.53 9.62 -7.37
C ALA A 41 -12.58 9.47 -5.83
N ALA A 42 -12.31 8.27 -5.30
CA ALA A 42 -12.23 8.02 -3.87
C ALA A 42 -11.05 8.75 -3.21
N CYS A 43 -9.88 8.77 -3.86
CA CYS A 43 -8.72 9.54 -3.41
C CYS A 43 -9.01 11.04 -3.41
N ASP A 44 -9.64 11.56 -4.45
CA ASP A 44 -9.99 12.98 -4.57
C ASP A 44 -10.99 13.39 -3.48
N ALA A 45 -11.99 12.54 -3.21
CA ALA A 45 -13.00 12.77 -2.17
C ALA A 45 -12.40 12.88 -0.75
N VAL A 46 -11.26 12.24 -0.49
CA VAL A 46 -10.57 12.32 0.82
C VAL A 46 -9.35 13.24 0.78
N GLY A 47 -9.06 13.92 -0.33
CA GLY A 47 -7.94 14.85 -0.46
C GLY A 47 -6.55 14.18 -0.49
N ALA A 48 -6.44 12.94 -1.00
CA ALA A 48 -5.15 12.28 -1.14
C ALA A 48 -4.25 13.01 -2.15
N SER A 49 -2.94 13.09 -1.85
CA SER A 49 -1.98 13.86 -2.64
C SER A 49 -1.37 13.08 -3.80
N ALA A 50 -1.33 11.75 -3.70
CA ALA A 50 -0.84 10.87 -4.75
C ALA A 50 -1.57 9.52 -4.73
N LEU A 51 -1.63 8.89 -5.90
CA LEU A 51 -2.10 7.52 -6.10
C LEU A 51 -1.21 6.87 -7.16
N GLU A 52 -0.47 5.85 -6.73
CA GLU A 52 0.44 5.04 -7.56
C GLU A 52 -0.06 3.60 -7.65
N TYR A 53 0.29 2.93 -8.74
CA TYR A 53 0.02 1.52 -8.98
C TYR A 53 1.33 0.79 -9.25
N LEU A 54 1.49 -0.41 -8.70
CA LEU A 54 2.64 -1.29 -8.97
C LEU A 54 2.38 -2.32 -10.08
N ASP A 55 1.13 -2.45 -10.52
CA ASP A 55 0.69 -3.33 -11.62
C ASP A 55 1.04 -4.82 -11.42
N HIS A 56 1.02 -5.32 -10.18
CA HIS A 56 1.03 -6.77 -9.91
C HIS A 56 -0.34 -7.38 -10.23
N PRO A 57 -0.41 -8.65 -10.67
CA PRO A 57 -1.69 -9.30 -11.00
C PRO A 57 -2.57 -9.55 -9.78
N ASP A 58 -3.82 -9.10 -9.84
CA ASP A 58 -4.84 -9.29 -8.80
C ASP A 58 -5.19 -10.76 -8.58
N GLY A 59 -5.26 -11.17 -7.32
CA GLY A 59 -5.59 -12.52 -6.88
C GLY A 59 -4.44 -13.53 -6.92
N THR A 60 -3.31 -13.19 -7.55
CA THR A 60 -2.17 -14.11 -7.74
C THR A 60 -0.82 -13.49 -7.41
N ILE A 61 -0.78 -12.53 -6.47
CA ILE A 61 0.49 -11.92 -6.03
C ILE A 61 1.37 -13.01 -5.42
N HIS A 62 2.60 -13.15 -5.91
CA HIS A 62 3.52 -14.21 -5.43
C HIS A 62 4.99 -13.78 -5.41
N ASP A 63 5.40 -12.81 -6.23
CA ASP A 63 6.79 -12.31 -6.21
C ASP A 63 7.02 -11.33 -5.06
N VAL A 64 7.25 -11.90 -3.88
CA VAL A 64 7.45 -11.13 -2.64
C VAL A 64 8.73 -10.29 -2.69
N MET A 65 9.78 -10.75 -3.37
CA MET A 65 11.04 -10.00 -3.44
C MET A 65 10.91 -8.76 -4.32
N GLN A 66 10.26 -8.88 -5.48
CA GLN A 66 9.93 -7.74 -6.32
C GLN A 66 8.99 -6.78 -5.58
N LEU A 67 7.94 -7.29 -4.93
CA LEU A 67 7.01 -6.45 -4.17
C LEU A 67 7.69 -5.67 -3.04
N ARG A 68 8.59 -6.31 -2.28
CA ARG A 68 9.40 -5.63 -1.26
C ARG A 68 10.28 -4.54 -1.86
N ARG A 69 10.90 -4.79 -3.02
CA ARG A 69 11.73 -3.81 -3.74
C ARG A 69 10.89 -2.59 -4.15
N ASP A 70 9.70 -2.83 -4.70
CA ASP A 70 8.78 -1.77 -5.14
C ASP A 70 8.27 -0.93 -3.97
N ILE A 71 7.91 -1.57 -2.85
CA ILE A 71 7.50 -0.89 -1.63
C ILE A 71 8.66 -0.07 -1.05
N ALA A 72 9.87 -0.64 -1.00
CA ALA A 72 11.04 0.08 -0.51
C ALA A 72 11.32 1.33 -1.37
N ALA A 73 11.17 1.22 -2.69
CA ALA A 73 11.29 2.36 -3.60
C ALA A 73 10.24 3.42 -3.31
N ALA A 74 8.97 3.04 -3.13
CA ALA A 74 7.90 3.97 -2.79
C ALA A 74 8.15 4.67 -1.43
N VAL A 75 8.59 3.94 -0.40
CA VAL A 75 8.95 4.51 0.90
C VAL A 75 10.10 5.50 0.77
N ARG A 76 11.15 5.20 -0.02
CA ARG A 76 12.27 6.13 -0.25
C ARG A 76 11.86 7.37 -1.05
N ARG A 77 10.93 7.25 -2.01
CA ARG A 77 10.37 8.40 -2.77
C ARG A 77 9.52 9.31 -1.89
N HIS A 78 8.57 8.72 -1.17
CA HIS A 78 7.57 9.47 -0.41
C HIS A 78 8.05 9.92 0.97
N ARG A 79 9.11 9.28 1.49
CA ARG A 79 9.70 9.56 2.80
C ARG A 79 8.64 9.72 3.90
N PRO A 80 7.71 8.74 4.07
CA PRO A 80 6.58 8.90 4.99
C PRO A 80 7.02 8.80 6.46
N ASP A 81 6.31 9.51 7.36
CA ASP A 81 6.41 9.29 8.81
C ASP A 81 5.63 8.03 9.27
N ILE A 82 4.56 7.68 8.58
CA ILE A 82 3.65 6.59 8.93
C ILE A 82 3.31 5.80 7.67
N VAL A 83 3.33 4.46 7.78
CA VAL A 83 2.85 3.57 6.72
C VAL A 83 1.61 2.82 7.20
N LEU A 84 0.61 2.71 6.33
CA LEU A 84 -0.59 1.92 6.59
C LEU A 84 -0.68 0.74 5.64
N THR A 85 -1.11 -0.41 6.16
CA THR A 85 -1.38 -1.62 5.36
C THR A 85 -2.57 -2.38 5.93
N THR A 86 -3.03 -3.41 5.22
CA THR A 86 -4.02 -4.37 5.72
C THR A 86 -3.33 -5.42 6.58
N THR A 87 -4.04 -5.95 7.57
CA THR A 87 -3.54 -7.05 8.40
C THR A 87 -3.04 -8.23 7.54
N PRO A 88 -1.83 -8.77 7.81
CA PRO A 88 -1.36 -9.98 7.15
C PRO A 88 -1.83 -11.27 7.84
N ARG A 89 -2.68 -11.16 8.88
CA ARG A 89 -3.19 -12.31 9.63
C ARG A 89 -4.15 -13.15 8.78
N ASP A 90 -4.28 -14.41 9.15
CA ASP A 90 -5.11 -15.40 8.43
C ASP A 90 -6.60 -15.04 8.45
N PHE A 91 -7.06 -14.30 9.44
CA PHE A 91 -8.47 -13.98 9.61
C PHE A 91 -8.67 -12.49 9.84
N PHE A 92 -9.79 -11.98 9.34
CA PHE A 92 -10.34 -10.70 9.71
C PHE A 92 -11.14 -10.79 11.02
N PRO A 93 -11.44 -9.64 11.66
CA PRO A 93 -12.49 -9.56 12.67
C PRO A 93 -13.78 -10.23 12.17
N GLY A 94 -14.37 -11.11 12.99
CA GLY A 94 -15.53 -11.90 12.61
C GLY A 94 -15.21 -13.29 12.03
N GLY A 95 -13.93 -13.64 11.87
CA GLY A 95 -13.51 -15.02 11.54
C GLY A 95 -13.52 -15.36 10.04
N LEU A 96 -13.75 -14.39 9.17
CA LEU A 96 -13.60 -14.59 7.72
C LEU A 96 -12.13 -14.80 7.38
N TYR A 97 -11.85 -15.86 6.62
CA TYR A 97 -10.50 -16.14 6.13
C TYR A 97 -10.05 -15.02 5.18
N ASN A 98 -8.85 -14.53 5.40
CA ASN A 98 -8.27 -13.42 4.67
C ASN A 98 -7.81 -13.86 3.26
N MET A 99 -7.69 -12.91 2.35
CA MET A 99 -7.21 -13.14 1.00
C MET A 99 -5.70 -13.38 0.99
N ALA A 100 -5.21 -14.22 0.07
CA ALA A 100 -3.77 -14.49 -0.07
C ALA A 100 -2.99 -13.19 -0.35
N ASP A 101 -3.50 -12.36 -1.26
CA ASP A 101 -2.94 -11.06 -1.60
C ASP A 101 -2.78 -10.15 -0.37
N HIS A 102 -3.79 -10.06 0.49
CA HIS A 102 -3.69 -9.24 1.71
C HIS A 102 -2.59 -9.72 2.64
N ARG A 103 -2.44 -11.05 2.80
CA ARG A 103 -1.38 -11.62 3.64
C ARG A 103 -0.01 -11.33 3.06
N ILE A 104 0.16 -11.53 1.76
CA ILE A 104 1.43 -11.32 1.06
C ILE A 104 1.81 -9.84 1.08
N VAL A 105 0.89 -8.95 0.70
CA VAL A 105 1.10 -7.50 0.70
C VAL A 105 1.34 -6.98 2.11
N GLY A 106 0.57 -7.43 3.09
CA GLY A 106 0.75 -7.02 4.49
C GLY A 106 2.15 -7.33 5.01
N TYR A 107 2.66 -8.55 4.79
CA TYR A 107 4.04 -8.90 5.17
C TYR A 107 5.08 -8.15 4.33
N ALA A 108 4.89 -8.04 3.02
CA ALA A 108 5.80 -7.30 2.15
C ALA A 108 5.90 -5.81 2.50
N VAL A 109 4.84 -5.19 3.02
CA VAL A 109 4.88 -3.81 3.53
C VAL A 109 5.74 -3.71 4.79
N LEU A 110 5.58 -4.65 5.73
CA LEU A 110 6.38 -4.66 6.96
C LEU A 110 7.88 -4.83 6.65
N ASP A 111 8.21 -5.73 5.73
CA ASP A 111 9.60 -5.97 5.32
C ASP A 111 10.14 -4.84 4.44
N GLY A 112 9.36 -4.37 3.46
CA GLY A 112 9.74 -3.28 2.55
C GLY A 112 10.01 -1.97 3.27
N VAL A 113 9.29 -1.66 4.36
CA VAL A 113 9.60 -0.50 5.22
C VAL A 113 10.97 -0.64 5.90
N ARG A 114 11.33 -1.86 6.34
CA ARG A 114 12.67 -2.12 6.92
C ARG A 114 13.75 -2.06 5.86
N ASP A 115 13.49 -2.62 4.68
CA ASP A 115 14.40 -2.60 3.53
C ASP A 115 14.68 -1.16 3.07
N ALA A 116 13.67 -0.30 3.07
CA ALA A 116 13.80 1.12 2.70
C ALA A 116 14.83 1.87 3.57
N ALA A 117 14.96 1.51 4.84
CA ALA A 117 15.89 2.12 5.78
C ALA A 117 17.34 1.58 5.66
N ASN A 118 17.54 0.45 5.00
CA ASN A 118 18.84 -0.20 4.89
C ASN A 118 19.57 0.22 3.60
N ARG A 119 20.77 0.79 3.74
CA ARG A 119 21.62 1.22 2.61
C ARG A 119 22.04 0.08 1.68
N TRP A 120 22.15 -1.13 2.19
CA TRP A 120 22.70 -2.28 1.45
C TRP A 120 21.65 -3.23 0.89
N VAL A 121 20.37 -2.92 1.10
CA VAL A 121 19.24 -3.65 0.50
C VAL A 121 18.68 -2.81 -0.64
N PHE A 122 18.55 -3.42 -1.82
CA PHE A 122 18.15 -2.75 -3.07
C PHE A 122 19.00 -1.49 -3.34
N THR A 123 20.29 -1.70 -3.60
CA THR A 123 21.29 -0.64 -3.78
C THR A 123 21.12 0.14 -5.09
N ASP A 124 20.27 -0.35 -5.99
CA ASP A 124 20.00 0.15 -7.33
C ASP A 124 18.64 0.88 -7.45
N LEU A 125 17.97 1.17 -6.33
CA LEU A 125 16.70 1.89 -6.36
C LEU A 125 16.87 3.31 -6.91
N ALA A 126 16.08 3.63 -7.95
CA ALA A 126 16.03 4.95 -8.58
C ALA A 126 14.58 5.45 -8.71
N GLY A 127 14.42 6.77 -8.71
CA GLY A 127 13.15 7.45 -8.93
C GLY A 127 12.77 7.50 -10.42
N PRO A 128 11.57 8.02 -10.75
CA PRO A 128 11.12 8.17 -12.14
C PRO A 128 12.01 9.07 -13.00
N ASP A 129 12.76 9.97 -12.37
CA ASP A 129 13.75 10.86 -12.99
C ASP A 129 15.15 10.21 -13.13
N GLY A 130 15.30 8.96 -12.72
CA GLY A 130 16.57 8.23 -12.70
C GLY A 130 17.49 8.58 -11.53
N ALA A 131 17.07 9.48 -10.62
CA ALA A 131 17.87 9.82 -9.45
C ALA A 131 17.91 8.65 -8.45
N VAL A 132 19.07 8.42 -7.83
CA VAL A 132 19.22 7.39 -6.79
C VAL A 132 18.31 7.70 -5.60
N LEU A 133 17.59 6.69 -5.14
CA LEU A 133 16.75 6.77 -3.95
C LEU A 133 17.57 6.42 -2.70
N GLU A 134 17.94 7.46 -1.96
CA GLU A 134 18.64 7.32 -0.67
C GLU A 134 17.76 6.58 0.36
N PRO A 135 18.37 5.82 1.28
CA PRO A 135 17.65 5.15 2.35
C PRO A 135 16.81 6.11 3.20
N TRP A 136 15.64 5.63 3.63
CA TRP A 136 14.73 6.39 4.48
C TRP A 136 14.42 5.64 5.77
N SER A 137 14.93 6.15 6.89
CA SER A 137 14.70 5.62 8.25
C SER A 137 13.69 6.47 9.05
N GLY A 138 12.97 7.39 8.41
CA GLY A 138 12.04 8.31 9.08
C GLY A 138 10.65 7.74 9.36
N VAL A 139 10.35 6.50 8.93
CA VAL A 139 9.09 5.84 9.27
C VAL A 139 9.07 5.56 10.78
N ARG A 140 8.13 6.19 11.49
CA ARG A 140 7.99 6.08 12.96
C ARG A 140 7.25 4.82 13.37
N PHE A 141 6.21 4.46 12.62
CA PHE A 141 5.47 3.22 12.82
C PHE A 141 4.72 2.82 11.55
N THR A 142 4.44 1.52 11.47
CA THR A 142 3.50 0.95 10.51
C THR A 142 2.25 0.51 11.25
N ALA A 143 1.08 0.95 10.80
CA ALA A 143 -0.20 0.54 11.37
C ALA A 143 -0.99 -0.36 10.41
N MET A 144 -1.70 -1.35 10.96
CA MET A 144 -2.42 -2.36 10.20
C MET A 144 -3.92 -2.19 10.41
N GLY A 145 -4.64 -1.92 9.32
CA GLY A 145 -6.11 -1.93 9.29
C GLY A 145 -6.65 -3.36 9.36
N GLY A 146 -7.81 -3.52 10.01
CA GLY A 146 -8.50 -4.81 10.07
C GLY A 146 -7.82 -5.87 10.94
N SER A 147 -6.98 -5.47 11.92
CA SER A 147 -6.43 -6.42 12.91
C SER A 147 -7.54 -7.03 13.78
N THR A 148 -7.42 -8.32 14.10
CA THR A 148 -8.25 -9.00 15.12
C THR A 148 -7.92 -8.56 16.55
N GLU A 149 -6.76 -7.92 16.73
CA GLU A 149 -6.26 -7.40 18.00
C GLU A 149 -5.88 -5.91 17.81
N PRO A 150 -6.86 -4.99 17.72
CA PRO A 150 -6.55 -3.57 17.55
C PRO A 150 -5.97 -3.01 18.85
N SER A 151 -4.82 -2.33 18.75
CA SER A 151 -4.19 -1.64 19.88
C SER A 151 -4.48 -0.14 19.92
N HIS A 152 -4.97 0.43 18.81
CA HIS A 152 -5.22 1.86 18.63
C HIS A 152 -6.47 2.08 17.77
N ALA A 153 -7.09 3.25 17.91
CA ALA A 153 -8.22 3.69 17.10
C ALA A 153 -8.08 5.18 16.75
N VAL A 154 -8.77 5.61 15.69
CA VAL A 154 -8.90 7.02 15.29
C VAL A 154 -10.38 7.35 15.26
N ASP A 155 -10.80 8.36 16.02
CA ASP A 155 -12.16 8.89 15.95
C ASP A 155 -12.40 9.59 14.61
N VAL A 156 -13.57 9.37 14.01
CA VAL A 156 -13.94 9.78 12.65
C VAL A 156 -15.27 10.55 12.58
N SER A 157 -15.65 11.19 13.70
CA SER A 157 -16.79 12.12 13.78
C SER A 157 -16.74 13.28 12.78
#